data_AF-A0A5B7DL81-F1
#
_entry.id   AF-A0A5B7DL81-F1
#
_cell.length_a   1.000
_cell.length_b   1.000
_cell.length_c   1.000
_cell.angle_alpha   90.00
_cell.angle_beta   90.00
_cell.angle_gamma   90.00
#
_symmetry.space_group_name_H-M   'P 1'
#
loop_
_entity.id
_entity.type
_entity.pdbx_description
1 polymer ?
#
loop_
_entity_poly.entity_id
_entity_poly.type
_entity_poly.pdbx_seq_one_letter_code
_entity_poly.pdbx_strand_id
1 'polypeptide(L)'
;MDLQNVNLQTPLHLAVERHHTQIVRLLVREGANLNLADKDGDTPLHEALRHHTLSQLRQLQDMQDVGKSPQLLMGLGTQGVDKKSPASIACLLAAHGADLNIKNKKGQTPLDLCPDPNLCKALTKCYKDKSVSGDMGALEVCPEESLEECMVCSDTKRDTLFGPCGHIATCSICSPRVKKCLMCKEPVQSRTKIEECVVCSDKQATVLFQPCGHMCACDNCASLMKKCVQCRGVIEKQIPFITMCPVCLDRLKNMIFLCGHGTCQMCGDRMHECPICRKPVEKRILVF
;
A
#
# COMPACT_ATOMS: atom_id res chain seq x y z
N MET A 1 4.46 4.82 -23.32
CA MET A 1 5.02 5.09 -21.99
C MET A 1 6.41 5.73 -22.06
N ASP A 2 7.10 5.64 -23.19
CA ASP A 2 8.53 5.96 -23.31
C ASP A 2 8.85 7.34 -23.89
N LEU A 3 7.89 8.27 -23.82
CA LEU A 3 8.10 9.64 -24.30
C LEU A 3 9.13 10.34 -23.42
N GLN A 4 10.08 11.01 -24.06
CA GLN A 4 11.18 11.69 -23.38
C GLN A 4 10.96 13.21 -23.38
N ASN A 5 11.29 13.86 -22.26
CA ASN A 5 11.31 15.33 -22.19
C ASN A 5 12.60 15.90 -22.84
N VAL A 6 12.80 17.22 -22.75
CA VAL A 6 14.00 17.91 -23.28
C VAL A 6 15.33 17.41 -22.68
N ASN A 7 15.29 16.80 -21.50
CA ASN A 7 16.43 16.18 -20.84
C ASN A 7 16.54 14.68 -21.13
N LEU A 8 15.80 14.16 -22.12
CA LEU A 8 15.68 12.74 -22.44
C LEU A 8 15.13 11.87 -21.29
N GLN A 9 14.46 12.46 -20.30
CA GLN A 9 13.90 11.72 -19.17
C GLN A 9 12.52 11.15 -19.54
N THR A 10 12.30 9.88 -19.23
CA THR A 10 10.98 9.22 -19.34
C THR A 10 10.13 9.50 -18.10
N PRO A 11 8.80 9.24 -18.13
CA PRO A 11 7.97 9.29 -16.94
C PRO A 11 8.51 8.43 -15.79
N LEU A 12 9.18 7.31 -16.11
CA LEU A 12 9.83 6.45 -15.14
C LEU A 12 11.01 7.12 -14.46
N HIS A 13 11.85 7.87 -15.19
CA HIS A 13 12.95 8.63 -14.59
C HIS A 13 12.43 9.62 -13.54
N LEU A 14 11.42 10.41 -13.92
CA LEU A 14 10.81 11.42 -13.03
C LEU A 14 10.14 10.78 -11.81
N ALA A 15 9.53 9.61 -11.97
CA ALA A 15 8.92 8.87 -10.87
C ALA A 15 9.97 8.32 -9.88
N VAL A 16 11.11 7.85 -10.39
CA VAL A 16 12.24 7.37 -9.58
C VAL A 16 12.92 8.52 -8.85
N GLU A 17 13.21 9.62 -9.55
CA GLU A 17 13.83 10.85 -9.02
C GLU A 17 13.03 11.39 -7.82
N ARG A 18 11.69 11.35 -7.91
CA ARG A 18 10.80 11.79 -6.81
C ARG A 18 10.46 10.71 -5.79
N HIS A 19 11.01 9.50 -5.94
CA HIS A 19 10.74 8.35 -5.08
C HIS A 19 9.24 7.97 -5.00
N HIS A 20 8.50 8.20 -6.08
CA HIS A 20 7.09 7.85 -6.19
C HIS A 20 6.93 6.36 -6.52
N THR A 21 7.19 5.50 -5.53
CA THR A 21 7.16 4.02 -5.65
C THR A 21 5.92 3.47 -6.36
N GLN A 22 4.74 4.06 -6.10
CA GLN A 22 3.49 3.61 -6.72
C GLN A 22 3.40 3.94 -8.21
N ILE A 23 3.91 5.10 -8.62
CA ILE A 23 3.98 5.48 -10.03
C ILE A 23 5.00 4.58 -10.74
N VAL A 24 6.15 4.31 -10.09
CA VAL A 24 7.14 3.36 -10.61
C VAL A 24 6.53 1.98 -10.81
N ARG A 25 5.83 1.43 -9.81
CA ARG A 25 5.14 0.14 -9.89
C ARG A 25 4.14 0.08 -11.05
N LEU A 26 3.33 1.13 -11.19
CA LEU A 26 2.35 1.23 -12.27
C LEU A 26 3.05 1.27 -13.64
N LEU A 27 4.06 2.12 -13.81
CA LEU A 27 4.79 2.24 -15.08
C LEU A 27 5.48 0.93 -15.47
N VAL A 28 6.10 0.24 -14.50
CA VAL A 28 6.75 -1.06 -14.72
C VAL A 28 5.73 -2.13 -15.11
N ARG A 29 4.57 -2.17 -14.45
CA ARG A 29 3.48 -3.11 -14.76
C ARG A 29 2.90 -2.90 -16.16
N GLU A 30 2.78 -1.65 -16.57
CA GLU A 30 2.31 -1.27 -17.91
C GLU A 30 3.40 -1.40 -19.00
N GLY A 31 4.53 -2.03 -18.69
CA GLY A 31 5.58 -2.36 -19.66
C GLY A 31 6.45 -1.19 -20.09
N ALA A 32 6.64 -0.17 -19.24
CA ALA A 32 7.59 0.91 -19.52
C ALA A 32 9.01 0.38 -19.73
N ASN A 33 9.76 0.97 -20.67
CA ASN A 33 11.14 0.56 -20.91
C ASN A 33 12.06 1.05 -19.78
N LEU A 34 12.64 0.09 -19.05
CA LEU A 34 13.47 0.33 -17.86
C LEU A 34 14.92 0.72 -18.20
N ASN A 35 15.32 0.62 -19.47
CA ASN A 35 16.71 0.74 -19.92
C ASN A 35 16.98 1.98 -20.76
N LEU A 36 15.98 2.86 -20.93
CA LEU A 36 16.19 4.12 -21.62
C LEU A 36 17.09 5.02 -20.79
N ALA A 37 18.03 5.66 -21.47
CA ALA A 37 18.96 6.58 -20.85
C ALA A 37 18.49 8.03 -21.01
N ASP A 38 18.75 8.84 -19.99
CA ASP A 38 18.53 10.28 -20.03
C ASP A 38 19.69 11.03 -20.72
N LYS A 39 19.68 12.36 -20.62
CA LYS A 39 20.72 13.22 -21.20
C LYS A 39 22.12 12.96 -20.66
N ASP A 40 22.25 12.42 -19.46
CA ASP A 40 23.52 12.11 -18.79
C ASP A 40 23.93 10.64 -19.04
N GLY A 41 23.12 9.90 -19.79
CA GLY A 41 23.29 8.48 -20.04
C GLY A 41 22.83 7.62 -18.87
N ASP A 42 22.20 8.22 -17.85
CA ASP A 42 21.72 7.52 -16.67
C ASP A 42 20.40 6.83 -17.00
N THR A 43 20.28 5.57 -16.60
CA THR A 43 19.00 4.84 -16.64
C THR A 43 18.21 5.09 -15.36
N PRO A 44 16.91 4.76 -15.29
CA PRO A 44 16.14 4.86 -14.04
C PRO A 44 16.80 4.11 -12.87
N LEU A 45 17.55 3.04 -13.14
CA LEU A 45 18.28 2.31 -12.10
C LEU A 45 19.53 3.07 -11.60
N HIS A 46 20.22 3.82 -12.46
CA HIS A 46 21.29 4.73 -12.04
C HIS A 46 20.75 5.79 -11.08
N GLU A 47 19.60 6.39 -11.42
CA GLU A 47 18.98 7.43 -10.60
C GLU A 47 18.56 6.89 -9.22
N ALA A 48 17.93 5.70 -9.18
CA ALA A 48 17.54 5.06 -7.93
C ALA A 48 18.75 4.83 -6.99
N LEU A 49 19.88 4.36 -7.54
CA LEU A 49 21.09 4.09 -6.77
C LEU A 49 21.84 5.35 -6.37
N ARG A 50 21.92 6.35 -7.25
CA ARG A 50 22.47 7.67 -6.95
C ARG A 50 21.74 8.32 -5.77
N HIS A 51 20.41 8.28 -5.76
CA HIS A 51 19.65 8.84 -4.64
C HIS A 51 19.78 8.01 -3.36
N HIS A 52 19.86 6.68 -3.46
CA HIS A 52 20.08 5.83 -2.29
C HIS A 52 21.37 6.20 -1.57
N THR A 53 22.46 6.38 -2.31
CA THR A 53 23.78 6.71 -1.75
C THR A 53 23.83 8.10 -1.15
N LEU A 54 23.26 9.09 -1.84
CA LEU A 54 23.16 10.44 -1.31
C LEU A 54 22.32 10.48 -0.03
N SER A 55 21.24 9.68 0.05
CA SER A 55 20.43 9.54 1.27
C SER A 55 21.23 8.92 2.41
N GLN A 56 22.00 7.85 2.16
CA GLN A 56 22.85 7.22 3.17
C GLN A 56 23.95 8.18 3.66
N LEU A 57 24.61 8.90 2.75
CA LEU A 57 25.66 9.85 3.11
C LEU A 57 25.13 11.01 3.97
N ARG A 58 23.94 11.53 3.68
CA ARG A 58 23.30 12.57 4.50
C ARG A 58 22.98 12.06 5.91
N GLN A 59 22.42 10.85 6.03
CA GLN A 59 22.15 10.24 7.33
C GLN A 59 23.41 10.04 8.17
N LEU A 60 24.55 9.72 7.53
CA LEU A 60 25.83 9.58 8.21
C LEU A 60 26.43 10.93 8.64
N GLN A 61 26.21 12.00 7.88
CA GLN A 61 26.66 13.36 8.23
C GLN A 61 25.86 13.96 9.39
N ASP A 62 24.54 13.73 9.44
CA ASP A 62 23.68 14.24 10.53
C ASP A 62 24.01 13.59 11.89
N MET A 63 24.69 12.44 11.91
CA MET A 63 25.16 11.77 13.12
C MET A 63 26.51 12.29 13.63
N GLN A 64 27.26 13.07 12.85
CA GLN A 64 28.57 13.59 13.25
C GLN A 64 28.52 14.91 14.03
N ASP A 65 27.35 15.56 14.14
CA ASP A 65 27.19 16.85 14.86
C ASP A 65 26.57 16.71 16.27
N VAL A 66 26.43 15.48 16.79
CA VAL A 66 26.02 15.24 18.18
C VAL A 66 27.15 14.54 18.92
N GLY A 67 28.12 15.34 19.36
CA GLY A 67 29.09 14.91 20.37
C GLY A 67 28.38 14.62 21.70
N LYS A 68 28.01 13.36 21.94
CA LYS A 68 28.06 12.65 23.23
C LYS A 68 27.47 11.23 23.13
N SER A 69 28.29 10.27 23.58
CA SER A 69 28.02 8.86 23.95
C SER A 69 28.08 7.78 22.85
N PRO A 70 29.03 6.82 22.94
CA PRO A 70 29.11 5.65 22.09
C PRO A 70 28.42 4.45 22.78
N GLN A 71 27.17 4.23 22.44
CA GLN A 71 26.46 2.95 22.58
C GLN A 71 25.23 3.13 21.70
N LEU A 72 25.17 2.52 20.51
CA LEU A 72 24.52 1.23 20.33
C LEU A 72 25.07 0.58 19.03
N LEU A 73 26.10 -0.26 19.16
CA LEU A 73 26.43 -1.29 18.18
C LEU A 73 25.72 -2.60 18.55
N MET A 74 24.39 -2.61 18.51
CA MET A 74 23.63 -3.86 18.70
C MET A 74 22.28 -3.75 18.00
N GLY A 75 22.14 -4.42 16.84
CA GLY A 75 20.86 -4.42 16.14
C GLY A 75 20.86 -4.90 14.68
N LEU A 76 21.59 -5.97 14.34
CA LEU A 76 21.10 -6.86 13.28
C LEU A 76 19.86 -7.55 13.85
N GLY A 77 18.69 -6.97 13.59
CA GLY A 77 17.41 -7.46 14.10
C GLY A 77 16.33 -6.39 13.96
N THR A 78 15.59 -6.44 12.85
CA THR A 78 14.21 -5.95 12.74
C THR A 78 13.92 -4.61 13.44
N GLN A 79 14.33 -3.48 12.86
CA GLN A 79 13.76 -2.19 13.22
C GLN A 79 13.55 -1.32 11.98
N GLY A 80 12.29 -0.95 11.74
CA GLY A 80 11.89 0.15 10.85
C GLY A 80 12.15 -0.08 9.36
N VAL A 81 11.35 -0.93 8.70
CA VAL A 81 11.29 -0.94 7.24
C VAL A 81 10.62 0.37 6.78
N ASP A 82 11.42 1.43 6.63
CA ASP A 82 11.05 2.56 5.79
C ASP A 82 11.04 2.05 4.33
N LYS A 83 9.89 1.52 3.90
CA LYS A 83 9.67 0.94 2.56
C LYS A 83 9.79 1.95 1.40
N LYS A 84 10.06 3.23 1.72
CA LYS A 84 10.28 4.36 0.80
C LYS A 84 11.74 4.58 0.41
N SER A 85 12.63 3.63 0.69
CA SER A 85 14.04 3.80 0.34
C SER A 85 14.23 3.74 -1.18
N PRO A 86 15.11 4.57 -1.76
CA PRO A 86 15.49 4.45 -3.17
C PRO A 86 16.07 3.06 -3.52
N ALA A 87 16.56 2.32 -2.51
CA ALA A 87 16.94 0.92 -2.62
C ALA A 87 15.76 -0.02 -2.96
N SER A 88 14.55 0.22 -2.43
CA SER A 88 13.38 -0.60 -2.77
C SER A 88 12.97 -0.42 -4.23
N ILE A 89 13.10 0.81 -4.76
CA ILE A 89 12.89 1.13 -6.17
C ILE A 89 13.95 0.45 -7.04
N ALA A 90 15.23 0.50 -6.64
CA ALA A 90 16.31 -0.17 -7.36
C ALA A 90 16.08 -1.70 -7.43
N CYS A 91 15.72 -2.34 -6.32
CA CYS A 91 15.38 -3.76 -6.28
C CYS A 91 14.19 -4.09 -7.18
N LEU A 92 13.16 -3.24 -7.20
CA LEU A 92 12.00 -3.44 -8.05
C LEU A 92 12.35 -3.38 -9.54
N LEU A 93 13.14 -2.38 -9.95
CA LEU A 93 13.61 -2.25 -11.33
C LEU A 93 14.46 -3.45 -11.75
N ALA A 94 15.41 -3.86 -10.89
CA ALA A 94 16.26 -5.03 -11.15
C ALA A 94 15.44 -6.33 -11.28
N ALA A 95 14.48 -6.57 -10.38
CA ALA A 95 13.58 -7.72 -10.44
C ALA A 95 12.74 -7.75 -11.73
N HIS A 96 12.40 -6.58 -12.29
CA HIS A 96 11.65 -6.49 -13.55
C HIS A 96 12.55 -6.45 -14.79
N GLY A 97 13.86 -6.68 -14.65
CA GLY A 97 14.79 -6.85 -15.76
C GLY A 97 15.44 -5.57 -16.25
N ALA A 98 15.56 -4.55 -15.39
CA ALA A 98 16.47 -3.44 -15.66
C ALA A 98 17.90 -3.95 -15.76
N ASP A 99 18.62 -3.52 -16.79
CA ASP A 99 19.98 -3.96 -17.05
C ASP A 99 20.96 -3.24 -16.11
N LEU A 100 21.78 -4.05 -15.43
CA LEU A 100 22.79 -3.62 -14.48
C LEU A 100 24.13 -3.27 -15.15
N ASN A 101 24.27 -3.50 -16.45
CA ASN A 101 25.54 -3.35 -17.17
C ASN A 101 25.59 -2.12 -18.08
N ILE A 102 24.49 -1.37 -18.20
CA ILE A 102 24.44 -0.16 -19.03
C ILE A 102 25.36 0.88 -18.41
N LYS A 103 26.24 1.48 -19.23
CA LYS A 103 27.14 2.54 -18.77
C LYS A 103 26.56 3.91 -19.11
N ASN A 104 26.61 4.82 -18.15
CA ASN A 104 26.28 6.22 -18.38
C ASN A 104 27.41 6.94 -19.15
N LYS A 105 27.24 8.25 -19.42
CA LYS A 105 28.25 9.05 -20.13
C LYS A 105 29.58 9.18 -19.37
N LYS A 106 29.60 8.90 -18.07
CA LYS A 106 30.81 8.84 -17.23
C LYS A 106 31.48 7.47 -17.25
N GLY A 107 30.94 6.50 -18.00
CA GLY A 107 31.45 5.14 -18.09
C GLY A 107 31.12 4.26 -16.88
N GLN A 108 30.25 4.73 -15.98
CA GLN A 108 29.85 4.03 -14.75
C GLN A 108 28.60 3.19 -15.01
N THR A 109 28.56 1.99 -14.46
CA THR A 109 27.35 1.16 -14.38
C THR A 109 26.48 1.57 -13.18
N PRO A 110 25.19 1.16 -13.10
CA PRO A 110 24.37 1.40 -11.93
C PRO A 110 25.03 0.85 -10.65
N LEU A 111 25.65 -0.33 -10.73
CA LEU A 111 26.31 -0.97 -9.60
C LEU A 111 27.54 -0.18 -9.11
N ASP A 112 28.25 0.52 -10.00
CA ASP A 112 29.37 1.40 -9.61
C ASP A 112 28.91 2.61 -8.79
N LEU A 113 27.63 2.98 -8.90
CA LEU A 113 27.02 4.05 -8.10
C LEU A 113 26.53 3.53 -6.73
N CYS A 114 26.68 2.25 -6.40
CA CYS A 114 26.22 1.66 -5.15
C CYS A 114 27.40 1.17 -4.27
N PRO A 115 27.69 1.84 -3.15
CA PRO A 115 28.75 1.50 -2.21
C PRO A 115 28.33 0.40 -1.23
N ASP A 116 27.04 0.07 -1.13
CA ASP A 116 26.54 -0.98 -0.23
C ASP A 116 26.68 -2.37 -0.89
N PRO A 117 27.61 -3.22 -0.40
CA PRO A 117 27.84 -4.54 -0.99
C PRO A 117 26.66 -5.48 -0.82
N ASN A 118 25.79 -5.27 0.18
CA ASN A 118 24.60 -6.10 0.40
C ASN A 118 23.52 -5.76 -0.64
N LEU A 119 23.32 -4.48 -0.92
CA LEU A 119 22.38 -4.04 -1.95
C LEU A 119 22.85 -4.48 -3.35
N CYS A 120 24.14 -4.36 -3.66
CA CYS A 120 24.71 -4.88 -4.92
C CYS A 120 24.46 -6.39 -5.11
N LYS A 121 24.66 -7.18 -4.04
CA LYS A 121 24.35 -8.62 -4.05
C LYS A 121 22.87 -8.89 -4.25
N ALA A 122 22.00 -8.14 -3.57
CA ALA A 122 20.55 -8.27 -3.71
C ALA A 122 20.09 -7.97 -5.16
N LEU A 123 20.58 -6.88 -5.76
CA LEU A 123 20.27 -6.50 -7.13
C LEU A 123 20.74 -7.56 -8.14
N THR A 124 21.97 -8.05 -7.97
CA THR A 124 22.53 -9.10 -8.83
C THR A 124 21.75 -10.41 -8.70
N LYS A 125 21.29 -10.75 -7.50
CA LYS A 125 20.43 -11.93 -7.26
C LYS A 125 19.07 -11.75 -7.96
N CYS A 126 18.39 -10.63 -7.71
CA CYS A 126 17.10 -10.31 -8.34
C CYS A 126 17.16 -10.32 -9.88
N TYR A 127 18.30 -9.90 -10.46
CA TYR A 127 18.53 -9.94 -11.90
C TYR A 127 18.75 -11.36 -12.44
N LYS A 128 19.54 -12.19 -11.74
CA LYS A 128 19.85 -13.58 -12.15
C LYS A 128 18.66 -14.53 -12.03
N ASP A 129 17.80 -14.34 -11.03
CA ASP A 129 16.61 -15.19 -10.84
C ASP A 129 15.63 -15.10 -12.03
N LYS A 130 15.77 -14.09 -12.90
CA LYS A 130 14.99 -13.92 -14.14
C LYS A 130 15.57 -14.66 -15.36
N SER A 131 16.87 -14.97 -15.40
CA SER A 131 17.50 -15.59 -16.57
C SER A 131 17.30 -17.10 -16.67
N VAL A 132 16.62 -17.73 -15.69
CA VAL A 132 16.37 -19.18 -15.64
C VAL A 132 14.89 -19.54 -15.87
N SER A 133 13.96 -18.56 -15.86
CA SER A 133 12.55 -18.79 -16.14
C SER A 133 12.11 -18.00 -17.38
N GLY A 134 12.45 -18.53 -18.55
CA GLY A 134 11.64 -18.28 -19.75
C GLY A 134 10.29 -18.96 -19.55
N ASP A 135 9.22 -18.18 -19.69
CA ASP A 135 7.83 -18.54 -19.34
C ASP A 135 7.49 -18.41 -17.84
N MET A 136 7.39 -17.17 -17.37
CA MET A 136 6.38 -16.85 -16.37
C MET A 136 5.13 -16.41 -17.11
N GLY A 137 4.30 -17.40 -17.46
CA GLY A 137 2.86 -17.21 -17.41
C GLY A 137 2.53 -16.48 -16.11
N ALA A 138 1.61 -15.51 -16.22
CA ALA A 138 0.95 -14.79 -15.15
C ALA A 138 1.35 -15.32 -13.76
N LEU A 139 2.37 -14.69 -13.14
CA LEU A 139 2.43 -14.72 -11.69
C LEU A 139 1.14 -14.04 -11.25
N GLU A 140 0.15 -14.87 -10.94
CA GLU A 140 -0.90 -14.58 -9.99
C GLU A 140 -0.18 -14.19 -8.68
N VAL A 141 0.28 -12.96 -8.63
CA VAL A 141 0.34 -12.21 -7.39
C VAL A 141 -1.13 -12.05 -7.02
N CYS A 142 -1.59 -12.92 -6.12
CA CYS A 142 -2.91 -12.86 -5.52
C CYS A 142 -3.28 -11.38 -5.26
N PRO A 143 -4.42 -10.86 -5.76
CA PRO A 143 -4.75 -9.44 -5.68
C PRO A 143 -5.00 -8.89 -4.27
N GLU A 144 -4.85 -9.69 -3.21
CA GLU A 144 -5.33 -9.34 -1.87
C GLU A 144 -4.41 -8.38 -1.10
N GLU A 145 -3.09 -8.41 -1.28
CA GLU A 145 -2.19 -7.58 -0.44
C GLU A 145 -2.14 -6.09 -0.85
N SER A 146 -2.48 -5.75 -2.10
CA SER A 146 -2.41 -4.35 -2.59
C SER A 146 -3.62 -3.49 -2.24
N LEU A 147 -4.72 -4.11 -1.79
CA LEU A 147 -5.95 -3.40 -1.42
C LEU A 147 -5.97 -2.98 0.06
N GLU A 148 -5.03 -3.45 0.86
CA GLU A 148 -4.94 -3.16 2.30
C GLU A 148 -4.03 -1.96 2.64
N GLU A 149 -3.27 -1.38 1.71
CA GLU A 149 -2.30 -0.32 2.00
C GLU A 149 -2.93 1.08 1.99
N CYS A 150 -2.55 1.95 2.94
CA CYS A 150 -3.09 3.30 3.10
C CYS A 150 -2.99 4.12 1.80
N MET A 151 -4.11 4.67 1.32
CA MET A 151 -4.14 5.47 0.08
C MET A 151 -3.42 6.83 0.16
N VAL A 152 -2.81 7.17 1.31
CA VAL A 152 -2.07 8.42 1.51
C VAL A 152 -0.57 8.13 1.60
N CYS A 153 -0.16 7.31 2.57
CA CYS A 153 1.27 7.01 2.75
C CYS A 153 1.74 5.78 1.96
N SER A 154 0.84 4.85 1.63
CA SER A 154 1.15 3.52 1.09
C SER A 154 2.14 2.70 1.93
N ASP A 155 2.38 3.12 3.18
CA ASP A 155 3.39 2.50 4.06
C ASP A 155 2.78 1.51 5.06
N THR A 156 1.57 1.81 5.52
CA THR A 156 0.88 1.08 6.58
C THR A 156 -0.50 0.62 6.11
N LYS A 157 -1.01 -0.45 6.74
CA LYS A 157 -2.34 -0.96 6.42
C LYS A 157 -3.42 0.09 6.72
N ARG A 158 -4.50 0.05 5.94
CA ARG A 158 -5.72 0.81 6.18
C ARG A 158 -6.35 0.25 7.45
N ASP A 159 -6.32 1.04 8.50
CA ASP A 159 -6.87 0.71 9.80
C ASP A 159 -7.88 1.78 10.25
N THR A 160 -8.25 2.74 9.39
CA THR A 160 -9.16 3.82 9.79
C THR A 160 -10.43 3.80 8.97
N LEU A 161 -11.52 3.59 9.69
CA LEU A 161 -12.88 3.67 9.22
C LEU A 161 -13.36 5.13 9.22
N PHE A 162 -13.76 5.64 8.06
CA PHE A 162 -14.38 6.97 7.95
C PHE A 162 -15.90 6.90 8.07
N GLY A 163 -16.48 7.62 9.01
CA GLY A 163 -17.92 7.86 9.05
C GLY A 163 -18.30 9.17 8.33
N PRO A 164 -19.48 9.25 7.70
CA PRO A 164 -20.55 8.23 7.71
C PRO A 164 -20.36 7.11 6.67
N CYS A 165 -19.42 7.25 5.74
CA CYS A 165 -19.34 6.42 4.53
C CYS A 165 -18.85 4.97 4.71
N GLY A 166 -18.36 4.62 5.90
CA GLY A 166 -17.89 3.28 6.24
C GLY A 166 -16.63 2.81 5.49
N HIS A 167 -15.94 3.69 4.76
CA HIS A 167 -14.78 3.30 3.97
C HIS A 167 -13.53 3.24 4.83
N ILE A 168 -12.74 2.17 4.64
CA ILE A 168 -11.42 2.02 5.22
C ILE A 168 -10.42 2.41 4.14
N ALA A 169 -9.91 3.64 4.26
CA ALA A 169 -9.20 4.31 3.17
C ALA A 169 -7.74 4.63 3.52
N THR A 170 -7.46 4.87 4.80
CA THR A 170 -6.15 5.31 5.27
C THR A 170 -5.74 4.61 6.54
N CYS A 171 -4.46 4.71 6.88
CA CYS A 171 -3.99 4.42 8.21
C CYS A 171 -4.34 5.55 9.19
N SER A 172 -4.26 5.26 10.48
CA SER A 172 -4.59 6.12 11.61
C SER A 172 -3.73 7.38 11.65
N ILE A 173 -2.47 7.27 11.20
CA ILE A 173 -1.51 8.37 11.10
C ILE A 173 -1.90 9.35 9.98
N CYS A 174 -2.38 8.85 8.83
CA CYS A 174 -2.73 9.69 7.69
C CYS A 174 -4.17 10.22 7.75
N SER A 175 -5.05 9.52 8.49
CA SER A 175 -6.47 9.85 8.63
C SER A 175 -6.79 11.31 9.03
N PRO A 176 -5.99 12.03 9.86
CA PRO A 176 -6.30 13.40 10.25
C PRO A 176 -6.09 14.40 9.10
N ARG A 177 -5.26 14.05 8.11
CA ARG A 177 -4.99 14.89 6.93
C ARG A 177 -6.11 14.80 5.88
N VAL A 178 -7.01 13.84 6.01
CA VAL A 178 -8.08 13.57 5.04
C VAL A 178 -9.40 14.19 5.50
N LYS A 179 -9.85 15.23 4.79
CA LYS A 179 -11.13 15.93 5.05
C LYS A 179 -12.32 15.32 4.31
N LYS A 180 -12.08 14.66 3.18
CA LYS A 180 -13.08 13.96 2.36
C LYS A 180 -12.57 12.55 2.06
N CYS A 181 -13.42 11.54 2.16
CA CYS A 181 -13.05 10.16 1.91
C CYS A 181 -12.43 10.00 0.52
N LEU A 182 -11.27 9.34 0.43
CA LEU A 182 -10.53 9.16 -0.82
C LEU A 182 -11.24 8.20 -1.79
N MET A 183 -12.19 7.40 -1.30
CA MET A 183 -13.00 6.49 -2.12
C MET A 183 -14.28 7.17 -2.64
N CYS A 184 -15.11 7.74 -1.76
CA CYS A 184 -16.43 8.30 -2.12
C CYS A 184 -16.49 9.84 -2.16
N LYS A 185 -15.42 10.58 -1.81
CA LYS A 185 -15.36 12.06 -1.71
C LYS A 185 -16.33 12.68 -0.69
N GLU A 186 -17.05 11.86 0.08
CA GLU A 186 -17.93 12.30 1.17
C GLU A 186 -17.12 12.93 2.31
N PRO A 187 -17.60 14.03 2.95
CA PRO A 187 -16.92 14.64 4.09
C PRO A 187 -16.79 13.65 5.27
N VAL A 188 -15.59 13.58 5.84
CA VAL A 188 -15.30 12.69 6.98
C VAL A 188 -15.78 13.34 8.27
N GLN A 189 -16.81 12.75 8.90
CA GLN A 189 -17.41 13.19 10.15
C GLN A 189 -16.81 12.47 11.37
N SER A 190 -16.53 11.16 11.25
CA SER A 190 -15.90 10.37 12.32
C SER A 190 -14.77 9.49 11.79
N ARG A 191 -13.83 9.14 12.67
CA ARG A 191 -12.66 8.31 12.38
C ARG A 191 -12.55 7.25 13.47
N THR A 192 -12.68 5.98 13.10
CA THR A 192 -12.57 4.86 14.04
C THR A 192 -11.38 4.01 13.63
N LYS A 193 -10.41 3.84 14.54
CA LYS A 193 -9.30 2.91 14.32
C LYS A 193 -9.79 1.47 14.48
N ILE A 194 -9.46 0.62 13.52
CA ILE A 194 -9.68 -0.81 13.52
C ILE A 194 -8.49 -1.42 14.25
N GLU A 195 -8.77 -1.96 15.43
CA GLU A 195 -7.75 -2.61 16.26
C GLU A 195 -7.64 -4.10 15.92
N GLU A 196 -6.57 -4.72 16.40
CA GLU A 196 -6.44 -6.16 16.40
C GLU A 196 -7.49 -6.78 17.33
N CYS A 197 -7.86 -8.03 17.03
CA CYS A 197 -8.76 -8.78 17.86
C CYS A 197 -8.13 -8.94 19.25
N VAL A 198 -8.77 -8.38 20.27
CA VAL A 198 -8.24 -8.39 21.64
C VAL A 198 -8.25 -9.79 22.29
N VAL A 199 -8.78 -10.79 21.59
CA VAL A 199 -8.88 -12.17 22.07
C VAL A 199 -7.73 -13.04 21.53
N CYS A 200 -7.48 -13.00 20.22
CA CYS A 200 -6.42 -13.80 19.61
C CYS A 200 -5.15 -13.01 19.28
N SER A 201 -5.21 -11.67 19.22
CA SER A 201 -4.12 -10.79 18.76
C SER A 201 -3.57 -11.08 17.34
N ASP A 202 -4.06 -12.13 16.67
CA ASP A 202 -3.55 -12.57 15.36
C ASP A 202 -4.33 -12.00 14.17
N LYS A 203 -5.60 -11.62 14.36
CA LYS A 203 -6.51 -11.16 13.30
C LYS A 203 -7.07 -9.78 13.62
N GLN A 204 -7.47 -9.00 12.61
CA GLN A 204 -8.15 -7.72 12.85
C GLN A 204 -9.55 -7.91 13.42
N ALA A 205 -9.99 -6.95 14.24
CA ALA A 205 -11.37 -6.91 14.71
C ALA A 205 -12.31 -6.53 13.56
N THR A 206 -13.10 -7.51 13.10
CA THR A 206 -14.01 -7.38 11.97
C THR A 206 -15.48 -7.41 12.37
N VAL A 207 -15.81 -7.70 13.63
CA VAL A 207 -17.19 -7.89 14.07
C VAL A 207 -17.65 -6.75 14.97
N LEU A 208 -18.76 -6.12 14.58
CA LEU A 208 -19.47 -5.14 15.37
C LEU A 208 -20.43 -5.85 16.34
N PHE A 209 -20.32 -5.55 17.63
CA PHE A 209 -21.23 -6.05 18.66
C PHE A 209 -22.38 -5.08 18.92
N GLN A 210 -23.63 -5.55 18.87
CA GLN A 210 -24.80 -4.79 19.29
C GLN A 210 -25.31 -5.26 20.66
N PRO A 211 -25.83 -4.34 21.51
CA PRO A 211 -26.09 -2.92 21.22
C PRO A 211 -24.89 -1.98 21.42
N CYS A 212 -23.75 -2.46 21.93
CA CYS A 212 -22.68 -1.56 22.41
C CYS A 212 -21.86 -0.85 21.31
N GLY A 213 -21.91 -1.31 20.05
CA GLY A 213 -21.21 -0.71 18.92
C GLY A 213 -19.68 -0.93 18.91
N HIS A 214 -19.15 -1.79 19.78
CA HIS A 214 -17.71 -2.07 19.83
C HIS A 214 -17.31 -3.07 18.75
N MET A 215 -16.18 -2.80 18.09
CA MET A 215 -15.54 -3.70 17.12
C MET A 215 -14.19 -4.14 17.66
N CYS A 216 -14.17 -5.24 18.41
CA CYS A 216 -12.99 -5.68 19.18
C CYS A 216 -12.60 -7.16 18.96
N ALA A 217 -13.36 -7.90 18.15
CA ALA A 217 -13.09 -9.31 17.87
C ALA A 217 -13.14 -9.62 16.37
N CYS A 218 -12.34 -10.60 15.93
CA CYS A 218 -12.45 -11.21 14.62
C CYS A 218 -13.65 -12.18 14.57
N ASP A 219 -14.07 -12.60 13.38
CA ASP A 219 -15.24 -13.47 13.19
C ASP A 219 -15.18 -14.76 14.01
N ASN A 220 -14.01 -15.42 14.06
CA ASN A 220 -13.83 -16.64 14.84
C ASN A 220 -13.97 -16.39 16.35
N CYS A 221 -13.29 -15.38 16.89
CA CYS A 221 -13.33 -15.09 18.32
C CYS A 221 -14.69 -14.56 18.74
N ALA A 222 -15.32 -13.72 17.93
CA ALA A 222 -16.66 -13.20 18.16
C ALA A 222 -17.68 -14.32 18.38
N SER A 223 -17.65 -15.38 17.57
CA SER A 223 -18.61 -16.48 17.66
C SER A 223 -18.68 -17.18 19.03
N LEU A 224 -17.61 -17.09 19.82
CA LEU A 224 -17.50 -17.68 21.16
C LEU A 224 -17.94 -16.72 22.28
N MET A 225 -18.22 -15.45 21.95
CA MET A 225 -18.45 -14.39 22.93
C MET A 225 -19.94 -14.14 23.19
N LYS A 226 -20.31 -14.15 24.48
CA LYS A 226 -21.66 -13.75 24.95
C LYS A 226 -21.71 -12.36 25.57
N LYS A 227 -20.55 -11.79 25.91
CA LYS A 227 -20.39 -10.44 26.46
C LYS A 227 -19.23 -9.72 25.78
N CYS A 228 -19.39 -8.42 25.56
CA CYS A 228 -18.35 -7.59 24.99
C CYS A 228 -17.20 -7.43 25.99
N VAL A 229 -15.97 -7.65 25.56
CA VAL A 229 -14.76 -7.53 26.39
C VAL A 229 -14.43 -6.08 26.77
N GLN A 230 -14.85 -5.10 25.95
CA GLN A 230 -14.61 -3.68 26.22
C GLN A 230 -15.61 -3.10 27.24
N CYS A 231 -16.93 -3.36 27.08
CA CYS A 231 -17.95 -2.76 27.95
C CYS A 231 -18.64 -3.75 28.91
N ARG A 232 -18.31 -5.04 28.86
CA ARG A 232 -18.95 -6.14 29.62
C ARG A 232 -20.46 -6.32 29.38
N GLY A 233 -21.05 -5.56 28.45
CA GLY A 233 -22.44 -5.67 28.04
C GLY A 233 -22.74 -6.99 27.32
N VAL A 234 -23.99 -7.45 27.39
CA VAL A 234 -24.45 -8.65 26.68
C VAL A 234 -24.45 -8.38 25.18
N ILE A 235 -23.95 -9.34 24.40
CA ILE A 235 -23.93 -9.27 22.94
C ILE A 235 -25.23 -9.90 22.44
N GLU A 236 -26.10 -9.10 21.83
CA GLU A 236 -27.36 -9.56 21.23
C GLU A 236 -27.17 -9.95 19.77
N LYS A 237 -26.38 -9.17 19.02
CA LYS A 237 -26.05 -9.46 17.63
C LYS A 237 -24.57 -9.25 17.36
N GLN A 238 -24.03 -10.14 16.54
CA GLN A 238 -22.67 -10.10 16.02
C GLN A 238 -22.76 -9.87 14.52
N ILE A 239 -22.18 -8.77 14.07
CA ILE A 239 -22.34 -8.33 12.70
C ILE A 239 -20.96 -8.18 12.07
N PRO A 240 -20.57 -9.05 11.14
CA PRO A 240 -19.33 -8.88 10.38
C PRO A 240 -19.38 -7.56 9.61
N PHE A 241 -18.40 -6.70 9.82
CA PHE A 241 -18.32 -5.36 9.24
C PHE A 241 -18.38 -5.41 7.70
N ILE A 242 -17.78 -6.43 7.08
CA ILE A 242 -17.84 -6.63 5.63
C ILE A 242 -19.26 -6.93 5.10
N THR A 243 -20.15 -7.43 5.94
CA THR A 243 -21.54 -7.75 5.56
C THR A 243 -22.48 -6.56 5.73
N MET A 244 -22.03 -5.44 6.29
CA MET A 244 -22.88 -4.27 6.51
C MET A 244 -22.96 -3.35 5.31
N CYS A 245 -24.16 -2.83 5.06
CA CYS A 245 -24.37 -1.81 4.05
C CYS A 245 -23.46 -0.62 4.35
N PRO A 246 -22.53 -0.27 3.44
CA PRO A 246 -21.58 0.82 3.66
C PRO A 246 -22.26 2.19 3.70
N VAL A 247 -23.54 2.27 3.32
CA VAL A 247 -24.31 3.51 3.25
C VAL A 247 -25.03 3.79 4.57
N CYS A 248 -25.74 2.81 5.14
CA CYS A 248 -26.53 3.04 6.35
C CYS A 248 -25.92 2.43 7.61
N LEU A 249 -24.93 1.53 7.50
CA LEU A 249 -24.29 0.82 8.62
C LEU A 249 -25.25 0.11 9.58
N ASP A 250 -26.51 -0.06 9.17
CA ASP A 250 -27.61 -0.56 10.00
C ASP A 250 -28.27 -1.81 9.40
N ARG A 251 -28.16 -1.99 8.07
CA ARG A 251 -28.71 -3.15 7.36
C ARG A 251 -27.61 -3.97 6.71
N LEU A 252 -27.81 -5.28 6.61
CA LEU A 252 -26.92 -6.18 5.89
C LEU A 252 -26.94 -5.89 4.38
N LYS A 253 -25.81 -6.16 3.72
CA LYS A 253 -25.70 -6.20 2.26
C LYS A 253 -26.53 -7.36 1.75
N ASN A 254 -27.61 -7.04 1.06
CA ASN A 254 -28.47 -8.01 0.36
C ASN A 254 -28.71 -7.59 -1.09
N MET A 255 -27.91 -6.65 -1.60
CA MET A 255 -27.95 -6.19 -2.98
C MET A 255 -26.53 -5.97 -3.47
N ILE A 256 -26.21 -6.50 -4.65
CA ILE A 256 -24.91 -6.34 -5.33
C ILE A 256 -25.14 -5.66 -6.69
N PHE A 257 -24.29 -4.70 -7.03
CA PHE A 257 -24.26 -4.07 -8.35
C PHE A 257 -23.39 -4.88 -9.31
N LEU A 258 -23.58 -4.71 -10.63
CA LEU A 258 -22.73 -5.38 -11.64
C LEU A 258 -21.22 -5.15 -11.46
N CYS A 259 -20.82 -4.07 -10.82
CA CYS A 259 -19.42 -3.81 -10.49
C CYS A 259 -18.86 -4.64 -9.33
N GLY A 260 -19.64 -5.56 -8.74
CA GLY A 260 -19.24 -6.46 -7.65
C GLY A 260 -19.42 -5.89 -6.24
N HIS A 261 -19.82 -4.62 -6.11
CA HIS A 261 -19.98 -3.97 -4.80
C HIS A 261 -21.40 -4.06 -4.27
N GLY A 262 -21.56 -4.22 -2.96
CA GLY A 262 -22.85 -4.46 -2.32
C GLY A 262 -23.31 -3.41 -1.31
N THR A 263 -24.63 -3.20 -1.26
CA THR A 263 -25.37 -2.35 -0.30
C THR A 263 -26.58 -3.11 0.23
N CYS A 264 -27.30 -2.57 1.22
CA CYS A 264 -28.66 -3.03 1.48
C CYS A 264 -29.60 -2.54 0.38
N GLN A 265 -30.68 -3.26 0.15
CA GLN A 265 -31.70 -2.96 -0.86
C GLN A 265 -32.22 -1.52 -0.73
N MET A 266 -32.65 -1.14 0.48
CA MET A 266 -33.19 0.20 0.77
C MET A 266 -32.24 1.35 0.41
N CYS A 267 -30.92 1.13 0.54
CA CYS A 267 -29.93 2.12 0.14
C CYS A 267 -29.62 2.02 -1.36
N GLY A 268 -29.43 0.82 -1.89
CA GLY A 268 -29.06 0.59 -3.29
C GLY A 268 -30.14 0.98 -4.31
N ASP A 269 -31.42 0.92 -3.92
CA ASP A 269 -32.55 1.35 -4.76
C ASP A 269 -32.51 2.85 -5.06
N ARG A 270 -31.91 3.65 -4.17
CA ARG A 270 -31.81 5.12 -4.32
C ARG A 270 -30.54 5.58 -5.02
N MET A 271 -29.66 4.65 -5.41
CA MET A 271 -28.33 4.96 -5.93
C MET A 271 -28.30 4.87 -7.46
N HIS A 272 -27.83 5.92 -8.13
CA HIS A 272 -27.58 5.91 -9.57
C HIS A 272 -26.13 5.54 -9.93
N GLU A 273 -25.20 5.69 -8.98
CA GLU A 273 -23.79 5.30 -9.09
C GLU A 273 -23.40 4.42 -7.91
N CYS A 274 -22.47 3.48 -8.11
CA CYS A 274 -21.96 2.64 -7.05
C CYS A 274 -21.24 3.51 -5.99
N PRO A 275 -21.57 3.41 -4.69
CA PRO A 275 -20.94 4.23 -3.64
C PRO A 275 -19.46 3.88 -3.40
N ILE A 276 -19.00 2.73 -3.91
CA ILE A 276 -17.63 2.25 -3.72
C ILE A 276 -16.76 2.59 -4.93
N CYS A 277 -17.18 2.23 -6.15
CA CYS A 277 -16.37 2.43 -7.37
C CYS A 277 -16.88 3.51 -8.32
N ARG A 278 -18.01 4.16 -8.02
CA ARG A 278 -18.63 5.24 -8.82
C ARG A 278 -19.00 4.90 -10.26
N LYS A 279 -18.93 3.63 -10.64
CA LYS A 279 -19.50 3.18 -11.92
C LYS A 279 -21.03 3.36 -11.89
N PRO A 280 -21.67 3.74 -13.00
CA PRO A 280 -23.12 3.82 -13.08
C PRO A 280 -23.75 2.47 -12.73
N VAL A 281 -24.87 2.50 -12.00
CA VAL A 281 -25.57 1.28 -11.60
C VAL A 281 -26.41 0.78 -12.77
N GLU A 282 -25.84 -0.12 -13.56
CA GLU A 282 -26.50 -0.75 -14.71
C GLU A 282 -27.51 -1.83 -14.30
N LYS A 283 -27.22 -2.58 -13.24
CA LYS A 283 -28.09 -3.65 -12.73
C LYS A 283 -27.91 -3.83 -11.23
N ARG A 284 -29.01 -4.17 -10.56
CA ARG A 284 -29.10 -4.48 -9.12
C ARG A 284 -29.49 -5.95 -8.98
N ILE A 285 -28.70 -6.71 -8.24
CA ILE A 285 -28.92 -8.14 -8.00
C ILE A 285 -29.23 -8.29 -6.52
N LEU A 286 -30.43 -8.73 -6.18
CA LEU A 286 -30.79 -9.07 -4.81
C LEU A 286 -30.19 -10.44 -4.47
N VAL A 287 -29.55 -10.51 -3.31
CA VAL A 287 -28.93 -11.73 -2.78
C VAL A 287 -29.70 -12.07 -1.51
N PHE A 288 -30.39 -13.21 -1.55
CA PHE A 288 -31.24 -13.72 -0.47
C PHE A 288 -30.47 -14.70 0.41
#